data_AF-A0A944XR12-F1
#
_entry.id   AF-A0A944XR12-F1
#
_cell.length_a   1.000
_cell.length_b   1.000
_cell.length_c   1.000
_cell.angle_alpha   90.00
_cell.angle_beta   90.00
_cell.angle_gamma   90.00
#
_symmetry.space_group_name_H-M   'P 1'
#
loop_
_entity.id
_entity.type
_entity.pdbx_description
1 polymer ?
#
loop_
_entity_poly.entity_id
_entity_poly.type
_entity_poly.pdbx_seq_one_letter_code
_entity_poly.pdbx_strand_id
1 'polypeptide(L)'
;TLQSGGWILAYGHGFGNLVHQMLPFLSFTFASMVAVLALNTFVLTTLDSAVRITRFLVQESVGEKVVLFKNKYICTVLVVFFSYLIGATGGWQKIWPIFGATNQLIAAVALFVIATWLMAMGKPTKFALYPAIFMIVTTICALAWQSYRFYTQPEPNVLLGTAAAFLIILALFVGYEGMATLRGRKVKLMTVSARI
;
A
#
# COMPACT_ATOMS: atom_id res chain seq x y z
N THR A 1 -6.57 -17.30 -24.27
CA THR A 1 -6.45 -17.57 -22.82
C THR A 1 -6.80 -16.35 -21.96
N LEU A 2 -6.24 -15.15 -22.22
CA LEU A 2 -6.67 -13.91 -21.50
C LEU A 2 -8.09 -13.43 -21.84
N GLN A 3 -8.56 -13.66 -23.07
CA GLN A 3 -9.90 -13.22 -23.52
C GLN A 3 -11.04 -14.17 -23.15
N SER A 4 -10.76 -15.41 -22.71
CA SER A 4 -11.80 -16.44 -22.51
C SER A 4 -11.92 -16.99 -21.08
N GLY A 5 -10.96 -16.71 -20.18
CA GLY A 5 -10.93 -17.30 -18.84
C GLY A 5 -10.51 -16.39 -17.68
N GLY A 6 -10.23 -15.11 -17.94
CA GLY A 6 -9.73 -14.18 -16.92
C GLY A 6 -8.29 -14.47 -16.48
N TRP A 7 -7.75 -13.60 -15.61
CA TRP A 7 -6.35 -13.64 -15.17
C TRP A 7 -6.04 -14.84 -14.26
N ILE A 8 -7.01 -15.32 -13.48
CA ILE A 8 -6.85 -16.50 -12.61
C ILE A 8 -6.60 -17.77 -13.45
N LEU A 9 -7.39 -17.97 -14.51
CA LEU A 9 -7.24 -19.14 -15.38
C LEU A 9 -5.93 -19.05 -16.17
N ALA A 10 -5.56 -17.86 -16.64
CA ALA A 10 -4.26 -17.64 -17.30
C ALA A 10 -3.07 -18.01 -16.40
N TYR A 11 -3.13 -17.66 -15.11
CA TYR A 11 -2.13 -18.08 -14.12
C TYR A 11 -2.09 -19.60 -13.94
N GLY A 12 -3.26 -20.23 -13.79
CA GLY A 12 -3.38 -21.69 -13.68
C GLY A 12 -2.79 -22.43 -14.88
N HIS A 13 -3.12 -21.99 -16.10
CA HIS A 13 -2.57 -22.56 -17.33
C HIS A 13 -1.05 -22.34 -17.45
N GLY A 14 -0.56 -21.16 -17.09
CA GLY A 14 0.88 -20.87 -17.08
C GLY A 14 1.64 -21.79 -16.13
N PHE A 15 1.16 -21.90 -14.89
CA PHE A 15 1.76 -22.80 -13.90
C PHE A 15 1.66 -24.27 -14.31
N GLY A 16 0.49 -24.70 -14.81
CA GLY A 16 0.29 -26.08 -15.27
C GLY A 16 1.23 -26.46 -16.40
N ASN A 17 1.47 -25.56 -17.36
CA ASN A 17 2.40 -25.79 -18.45
C ASN A 17 3.86 -25.87 -17.97
N LEU A 18 4.27 -25.00 -17.05
CA LEU A 18 5.61 -25.01 -16.47
C LEU A 18 5.88 -26.31 -15.70
N VAL A 19 4.93 -26.74 -14.87
CA VAL A 19 5.08 -27.96 -14.07
C VAL A 19 5.06 -29.20 -14.95
N HIS A 20 4.22 -29.23 -15.99
CA HIS A 20 4.20 -30.35 -16.93
C HIS A 20 5.51 -30.47 -17.73
N GLN A 21 6.16 -29.35 -18.07
CA GLN A 21 7.47 -29.34 -18.74
C GLN A 21 8.61 -29.79 -17.82
N MET A 22 8.55 -29.47 -16.53
CA MET A 22 9.61 -29.82 -15.57
C MET A 22 9.40 -31.19 -14.92
N LEU A 23 8.16 -31.62 -14.74
CA LEU A 23 7.75 -32.86 -14.07
C LEU A 23 6.68 -33.54 -14.94
N PRO A 24 7.09 -34.27 -16.00
CA PRO A 24 6.17 -34.86 -16.97
C PRO A 24 5.24 -35.95 -16.40
N PHE A 25 5.55 -36.49 -15.22
CA PHE A 25 4.68 -37.41 -14.50
C PHE A 25 3.48 -36.72 -13.83
N LEU A 26 3.50 -35.39 -13.66
CA LEU A 26 2.40 -34.65 -13.05
C LEU A 26 1.42 -34.17 -14.14
N SER A 27 0.14 -34.50 -13.95
CA SER A 27 -0.92 -34.07 -14.87
C SER A 27 -1.06 -32.54 -14.88
N PHE A 28 -1.14 -31.97 -16.08
CA PHE A 28 -1.41 -30.54 -16.30
C PHE A 28 -2.62 -30.04 -15.48
N THR A 29 -3.70 -30.81 -15.47
CA THR A 29 -4.95 -30.46 -14.77
C THR A 29 -4.74 -30.35 -13.26
N PHE A 30 -3.96 -31.27 -12.68
CA PHE A 30 -3.67 -31.25 -11.25
C PHE A 30 -2.82 -30.03 -10.88
N ALA A 31 -1.75 -29.77 -11.65
CA ALA A 31 -0.88 -28.62 -11.43
C ALA A 31 -1.63 -27.28 -11.54
N SER A 32 -2.46 -27.13 -12.58
CA SER A 32 -3.28 -25.93 -12.79
C SER A 32 -4.30 -25.73 -11.66
N MET A 33 -4.95 -26.79 -11.20
CA MET A 33 -5.90 -26.74 -10.09
C MET A 33 -5.23 -26.28 -8.79
N VAL A 34 -4.06 -26.83 -8.46
CA VAL A 34 -3.30 -26.43 -7.26
C VAL A 34 -2.92 -24.95 -7.34
N ALA A 35 -2.47 -24.47 -8.50
CA ALA A 35 -2.11 -23.07 -8.71
C ALA A 35 -3.30 -22.12 -8.53
N VAL A 36 -4.44 -22.44 -9.13
CA VAL A 36 -5.67 -21.65 -9.02
C VAL A 36 -6.17 -21.64 -7.57
N LEU A 37 -6.16 -22.80 -6.89
CA LEU A 37 -6.57 -22.90 -5.50
C LEU A 37 -5.65 -22.08 -4.58
N ALA A 38 -4.33 -22.17 -4.78
CA ALA A 38 -3.35 -21.42 -4.01
C ALA A 38 -3.53 -19.91 -4.22
N LEU A 39 -3.69 -19.46 -5.47
CA LEU A 39 -3.96 -18.06 -5.81
C LEU A 39 -5.25 -17.57 -5.13
N ASN A 40 -6.35 -18.32 -5.26
CA ASN A 40 -7.63 -17.94 -4.66
C ASN A 40 -7.51 -17.85 -3.13
N THR A 41 -6.84 -18.81 -2.50
CA THR A 41 -6.62 -18.83 -1.05
C THR A 41 -5.77 -17.64 -0.60
N PHE A 42 -4.73 -17.30 -1.35
CA PHE A 42 -3.89 -16.13 -1.09
C PHE A 42 -4.69 -14.82 -1.16
N VAL A 43 -5.51 -14.66 -2.21
CA VAL A 43 -6.38 -13.49 -2.37
C VAL A 43 -7.38 -13.39 -1.22
N LEU A 44 -8.03 -14.49 -0.84
CA LEU A 44 -8.97 -14.52 0.28
C LEU A 44 -8.31 -14.18 1.62
N THR A 45 -7.11 -14.68 1.87
CA THR A 45 -6.35 -14.39 3.11
C THR A 45 -5.96 -12.91 3.19
N THR A 46 -5.54 -12.33 2.07
CA THR A 46 -5.22 -10.90 1.97
C THR A 46 -6.47 -10.05 2.14
N LEU A 47 -7.60 -10.47 1.55
CA LEU A 47 -8.88 -9.78 1.68
C LEU A 47 -9.40 -9.80 3.13
N ASP A 48 -9.36 -10.94 3.83
CA ASP A 48 -9.75 -11.02 5.26
C ASP A 48 -8.94 -10.04 6.11
N SER A 49 -7.62 -10.03 5.90
CA SER A 49 -6.70 -9.13 6.61
C SER A 49 -7.02 -7.66 6.32
N ALA A 50 -7.28 -7.32 5.05
CA ALA A 50 -7.63 -5.96 4.64
C ALA A 50 -8.96 -5.50 5.28
N VAL A 51 -10.02 -6.30 5.19
CA VAL A 51 -11.34 -5.97 5.80
C VAL A 51 -11.20 -5.78 7.30
N ARG A 52 -10.39 -6.61 7.96
CA ARG A 52 -10.14 -6.50 9.40
C ARG A 52 -9.45 -5.19 9.76
N ILE A 53 -8.39 -4.81 9.05
CA ILE A 53 -7.67 -3.55 9.27
C ILE A 53 -8.58 -2.35 8.98
N THR A 54 -9.32 -2.36 7.87
CA THR A 54 -10.27 -1.29 7.54
C THR A 54 -11.34 -1.14 8.60
N ARG A 55 -11.87 -2.25 9.13
CA ARG A 55 -12.80 -2.21 10.26
C ARG A 55 -12.16 -1.56 11.47
N PHE A 56 -10.94 -1.93 11.85
CA PHE A 56 -10.25 -1.30 13.00
C PHE A 56 -10.09 0.21 12.80
N LEU A 57 -9.68 0.65 11.61
CA LEU A 57 -9.56 2.07 11.27
C LEU A 57 -10.90 2.82 11.39
N VAL A 58 -12.00 2.23 10.90
CA VAL A 58 -13.34 2.82 11.00
C VAL A 58 -13.80 2.89 12.45
N GLN A 59 -13.55 1.83 13.23
CA GLN A 59 -13.91 1.78 14.65
C GLN A 59 -13.13 2.80 15.48
N GLU A 60 -11.85 3.00 15.19
CA GLU A 60 -11.02 3.99 15.88
C GLU A 60 -11.39 5.43 15.47
N SER A 61 -11.66 5.66 14.18
CA SER A 61 -11.94 7.02 13.68
C SER A 61 -13.38 7.49 13.97
N VAL A 62 -14.36 6.59 13.93
CA VAL A 62 -15.80 6.91 13.97
C VAL A 62 -16.53 6.21 15.12
N GLY A 63 -16.00 5.09 15.65
CA GLY A 63 -16.67 4.25 16.64
C GLY A 63 -16.86 4.89 18.01
N GLU A 64 -16.08 5.92 18.38
CA GLU A 64 -16.35 6.71 19.59
C GLU A 64 -17.61 7.58 19.45
N LYS A 65 -17.89 8.09 18.25
CA LYS A 65 -18.98 9.04 17.99
C LYS A 65 -20.30 8.36 17.60
N VAL A 66 -20.25 7.15 17.03
CA VAL A 66 -21.43 6.44 16.52
C VAL A 66 -21.48 5.01 17.06
N VAL A 67 -22.46 4.75 17.94
CA VAL A 67 -22.66 3.46 18.63
C VAL A 67 -22.81 2.30 17.64
N LEU A 68 -23.35 2.55 16.44
CA LEU A 68 -23.53 1.55 15.39
C LEU A 68 -22.22 0.89 14.93
N PHE A 69 -21.11 1.65 14.90
CA PHE A 69 -19.79 1.15 14.50
C PHE A 69 -19.05 0.44 15.64
N LYS A 70 -19.54 0.50 16.89
CA LYS A 70 -19.00 -0.33 17.99
C LYS A 70 -19.30 -1.82 17.78
N ASN A 71 -20.41 -2.15 17.12
CA ASN A 71 -20.74 -3.53 16.82
C ASN A 71 -19.87 -4.05 15.66
N LYS A 72 -19.01 -5.03 15.98
CA LYS A 72 -18.08 -5.65 15.04
C LYS A 72 -18.75 -6.21 13.77
N TYR A 73 -19.96 -6.75 13.89
CA TYR A 73 -20.64 -7.40 12.77
C TYR A 73 -21.22 -6.37 11.80
N ILE A 74 -21.88 -5.33 12.33
CA ILE A 74 -22.46 -4.26 11.52
C ILE A 74 -21.34 -3.49 10.80
N CYS A 75 -20.24 -3.20 11.49
CA CYS A 75 -19.10 -2.51 10.90
C CYS A 75 -18.47 -3.33 9.77
N THR A 76 -18.27 -4.64 9.96
CA THR A 76 -17.72 -5.52 8.90
C THR A 76 -18.64 -5.56 7.68
N VAL A 77 -19.95 -5.75 7.87
CA VAL A 77 -20.92 -5.82 6.76
C VAL A 77 -20.91 -4.52 5.96
N LEU A 78 -20.89 -3.36 6.63
CA LEU A 78 -20.81 -2.06 5.95
C LEU A 78 -19.51 -1.90 5.16
N VAL A 79 -18.37 -2.24 5.76
CA VAL A 79 -17.06 -2.17 5.08
C VAL A 79 -17.07 -3.04 3.82
N VAL A 80 -17.50 -4.30 3.93
CA VAL A 80 -17.58 -5.23 2.79
C VAL A 80 -18.56 -4.72 1.72
N PHE A 81 -19.70 -4.20 2.14
CA PHE A 81 -20.71 -3.65 1.23
C PHE A 81 -20.16 -2.49 0.39
N PHE A 82 -19.52 -1.50 1.02
CA PHE A 82 -18.90 -0.38 0.31
C PHE A 82 -17.71 -0.82 -0.55
N SER A 83 -16.87 -1.73 -0.06
CA SER A 83 -15.77 -2.30 -0.85
C SER A 83 -16.28 -3.04 -2.09
N TYR A 84 -17.36 -3.81 -1.98
CA TYR A 84 -17.99 -4.48 -3.11
C TYR A 84 -18.55 -3.47 -4.11
N LEU A 85 -19.23 -2.42 -3.64
CA LEU A 85 -19.81 -1.39 -4.52
C LEU A 85 -18.73 -0.67 -5.35
N ILE A 86 -17.59 -0.33 -4.74
CA ILE A 86 -16.44 0.27 -5.44
C ILE A 86 -15.85 -0.70 -6.46
N GLY A 87 -15.78 -1.99 -6.14
CA GLY A 87 -15.32 -3.03 -7.05
C GLY A 87 -16.26 -3.20 -8.25
N ALA A 88 -17.57 -3.25 -8.00
CA ALA A 88 -18.59 -3.45 -9.02
C ALA A 88 -18.71 -2.27 -10.00
N THR A 89 -18.47 -1.04 -9.55
CA THR A 89 -18.47 0.16 -10.41
C THR A 89 -17.16 0.37 -11.19
N GLY A 90 -16.16 -0.49 -11.01
CA GLY A 90 -14.84 -0.33 -11.62
C GLY A 90 -13.99 0.78 -10.99
N GLY A 91 -14.41 1.32 -9.85
CA GLY A 91 -13.70 2.39 -9.13
C GLY A 91 -12.28 2.03 -8.70
N TRP A 92 -11.96 0.72 -8.61
CA TRP A 92 -10.63 0.21 -8.28
C TRP A 92 -9.53 0.74 -9.22
N GLN A 93 -9.83 0.94 -10.51
CA GLN A 93 -8.86 1.43 -11.49
C GLN A 93 -8.40 2.86 -11.18
N LYS A 94 -9.33 3.69 -10.67
CA LYS A 94 -9.03 5.07 -10.28
C LYS A 94 -8.32 5.15 -8.93
N ILE A 95 -8.61 4.21 -8.01
CA ILE A 95 -7.99 4.17 -6.68
C ILE A 95 -6.57 3.61 -6.73
N TRP A 96 -6.29 2.69 -7.65
CA TRP A 96 -5.02 1.96 -7.74
C TRP A 96 -3.77 2.88 -7.76
N PRO A 97 -3.71 3.95 -8.57
CA PRO A 97 -2.56 4.85 -8.55
C PRO A 97 -2.39 5.61 -7.23
N ILE A 98 -3.48 6.03 -6.58
CA ILE A 98 -3.44 6.71 -5.28
C ILE A 98 -2.93 5.76 -4.20
N PHE A 99 -3.38 4.50 -4.23
CA PHE A 99 -2.90 3.46 -3.32
C PHE A 99 -1.38 3.25 -3.47
N GLY A 100 -0.90 3.14 -4.72
CA GLY A 100 0.54 3.03 -5.00
C GLY A 100 1.35 4.21 -4.45
N ALA A 101 0.88 5.44 -4.65
CA ALA A 101 1.54 6.62 -4.13
C ALA A 101 1.54 6.69 -2.58
N THR A 102 0.44 6.27 -1.95
CA THR A 102 0.36 6.21 -0.47
C THR A 102 1.38 5.22 0.10
N ASN A 103 1.57 4.07 -0.55
CA ASN A 103 2.57 3.09 -0.13
C ASN A 103 4.00 3.63 -0.25
N GLN A 104 4.28 4.40 -1.31
CA GLN A 104 5.58 5.07 -1.46
C GLN A 104 5.82 6.10 -0.36
N LEU A 105 4.77 6.83 0.07
CA LEU A 105 4.87 7.78 1.17
C LEU A 105 5.17 7.09 2.51
N ILE A 106 4.50 5.98 2.83
CA ILE A 106 4.78 5.19 4.05
C ILE A 106 6.21 4.68 4.03
N ALA A 107 6.67 4.19 2.88
CA ALA A 107 8.03 3.70 2.73
C ALA A 107 9.08 4.82 2.83
N ALA A 108 8.77 6.03 2.35
CA ALA A 108 9.62 7.21 2.58
C ALA A 108 9.74 7.52 4.08
N VAL A 109 8.63 7.55 4.83
CA VAL A 109 8.64 7.74 6.29
C VAL A 109 9.49 6.67 6.98
N ALA A 110 9.33 5.40 6.62
CA ALA A 110 10.13 4.31 7.17
C ALA A 110 11.63 4.50 6.93
N LEU A 111 12.03 4.89 5.71
CA LEU A 111 13.43 5.19 5.40
C LEU A 111 13.96 6.40 6.18
N PHE A 112 13.13 7.43 6.41
CA PHE A 112 13.51 8.55 7.27
C PHE A 112 13.71 8.11 8.73
N VAL A 113 12.83 7.27 9.27
CA VAL A 113 13.00 6.69 10.62
C VAL A 113 14.30 5.90 10.70
N ILE A 114 14.61 5.07 9.70
CA ILE A 114 15.87 4.32 9.65
C ILE A 114 17.09 5.27 9.56
N ALA A 115 17.02 6.31 8.71
CA ALA A 115 18.09 7.27 8.55
C ALA A 115 18.39 8.05 9.85
N THR A 116 17.33 8.45 10.57
CA THR A 116 17.46 9.15 11.86
C THR A 116 17.97 8.23 12.96
N TRP A 117 17.59 6.95 12.95
CA TRP A 117 18.14 5.94 13.86
C TRP A 117 19.62 5.65 13.60
N LEU A 118 20.03 5.47 12.33
CA LEU A 118 21.44 5.32 11.95
C LEU A 118 22.27 6.54 12.36
N MET A 119 21.69 7.74 12.25
CA MET A 119 22.33 8.98 12.70
C MET A 119 22.57 8.96 14.21
N ALA A 120 21.56 8.52 14.99
CA ALA A 120 21.66 8.39 16.43
C ALA A 120 22.69 7.33 16.87
N MET A 121 23.03 6.37 16.02
CA MET A 121 24.09 5.38 16.29
C MET A 121 25.47 5.78 15.72
N GLY A 122 25.59 6.95 15.08
CA GLY A 122 26.83 7.39 14.43
C GLY A 122 27.24 6.54 13.21
N LYS A 123 26.30 5.80 12.62
CA LYS A 123 26.52 4.95 11.43
C LYS A 123 26.29 5.75 10.14
N PRO A 124 26.84 5.33 8.98
CA PRO A 124 26.65 6.05 7.72
C PRO A 124 25.17 6.10 7.32
N THR A 125 24.58 7.29 7.35
CA THR A 125 23.16 7.55 7.10
C THR A 125 22.80 7.71 5.63
N LYS A 126 23.79 7.97 4.78
CA LYS A 126 23.63 8.28 3.36
C LYS A 126 22.87 7.19 2.59
N PHE A 127 23.08 5.92 2.96
CA PHE A 127 22.45 4.78 2.30
C PHE A 127 20.94 4.70 2.49
N ALA A 128 20.40 5.20 3.61
CA ALA A 128 18.95 5.29 3.83
C ALA A 128 18.39 6.63 3.35
N LEU A 129 19.18 7.71 3.46
CA LEU A 129 18.73 9.06 3.14
C LEU A 129 18.54 9.31 1.64
N TYR A 130 19.46 8.84 0.78
CA TYR A 130 19.31 9.04 -0.66
C TYR A 130 18.06 8.35 -1.23
N PRO A 131 17.77 7.06 -0.91
CA PRO A 131 16.52 6.43 -1.30
C PRO A 131 15.28 7.15 -0.74
N ALA A 132 15.34 7.66 0.49
CA ALA A 132 14.21 8.39 1.09
C ALA A 132 13.87 9.67 0.30
N ILE A 133 14.88 10.47 -0.06
CA ILE A 133 14.69 11.69 -0.85
C ILE A 133 14.15 11.35 -2.24
N PHE A 134 14.75 10.36 -2.91
CA PHE A 134 14.31 9.91 -4.22
C PHE A 134 12.84 9.45 -4.20
N MET A 135 12.45 8.69 -3.17
CA MET A 135 11.08 8.24 -2.96
C MET A 135 10.10 9.40 -2.76
N ILE A 136 10.44 10.41 -1.94
CA ILE A 136 9.57 11.60 -1.78
C ILE A 136 9.40 12.34 -3.10
N VAL A 137 10.49 12.61 -3.83
CA VAL A 137 10.42 13.36 -5.10
C VAL A 137 9.56 12.63 -6.12
N THR A 138 9.81 11.33 -6.30
CA THR A 138 9.03 10.50 -7.23
C THR A 138 7.55 10.40 -6.83
N THR A 139 7.26 10.30 -5.53
CA THR A 139 5.88 10.27 -5.01
C THR A 139 5.15 11.59 -5.29
N ILE A 140 5.80 12.74 -5.02
CA ILE A 140 5.21 14.07 -5.27
C ILE A 140 4.92 14.25 -6.76
N CYS A 141 5.86 13.89 -7.64
CA CYS A 141 5.67 13.97 -9.08
C CYS A 141 4.49 13.09 -9.54
N ALA A 142 4.41 11.85 -9.05
CA ALA A 142 3.33 10.93 -9.39
C ALA A 142 1.96 11.44 -8.91
N LEU A 143 1.88 11.96 -7.68
CA LEU A 143 0.64 12.52 -7.13
C LEU A 143 0.22 13.81 -7.83
N ALA A 144 1.16 14.68 -8.18
CA ALA A 144 0.86 15.91 -8.93
C ALA A 144 0.27 15.58 -10.31
N TRP A 145 0.89 14.64 -11.03
CA TRP A 145 0.37 14.13 -12.30
C TRP A 145 -1.02 13.51 -12.15
N GLN A 146 -1.20 12.69 -11.12
CA GLN A 146 -2.47 12.01 -10.87
C GLN A 146 -3.59 12.98 -10.48
N SER A 147 -3.29 13.97 -9.63
CA SER A 147 -4.20 15.05 -9.24
C SER A 147 -4.66 15.85 -10.46
N TYR A 148 -3.72 16.25 -11.33
CA TYR A 148 -4.04 16.92 -12.58
C TYR A 148 -4.99 16.10 -13.46
N ARG A 149 -4.73 14.79 -13.61
CA ARG A 149 -5.60 13.90 -14.39
C ARG A 149 -6.99 13.75 -13.80
N PHE A 150 -7.14 13.74 -12.47
CA PHE A 150 -8.47 13.62 -11.86
C PHE A 150 -9.33 14.87 -12.05
N TYR A 151 -8.71 16.06 -12.16
CA TYR A 151 -9.43 17.32 -12.42
C TYR A 151 -9.70 17.57 -13.91
N THR A 152 -8.86 17.07 -14.82
CA THR A 152 -8.94 17.37 -16.27
C THR A 152 -9.66 16.29 -17.09
N GLN A 153 -10.10 15.20 -16.46
CA GLN A 153 -10.89 14.17 -17.12
C GLN A 153 -12.31 14.64 -17.48
N PRO A 154 -12.94 14.08 -18.55
CA PRO A 154 -14.31 14.43 -18.97
C PRO A 154 -15.36 14.26 -17.87
N GLU A 155 -15.13 13.34 -16.92
CA GLU A 155 -15.85 13.22 -15.67
C GLU A 155 -14.90 13.50 -14.49
N PRO A 156 -14.84 14.75 -13.98
CA PRO A 156 -13.93 15.12 -12.90
C PRO A 156 -14.24 14.33 -11.62
N ASN A 157 -13.24 13.62 -11.12
CA ASN A 157 -13.37 12.87 -9.86
C ASN A 157 -12.79 13.74 -8.72
N VAL A 158 -13.55 14.76 -8.34
CA VAL A 158 -13.12 15.78 -7.36
C VAL A 158 -12.67 15.14 -6.05
N LEU A 159 -13.38 14.10 -5.57
CA LEU A 159 -12.99 13.37 -4.35
C LEU A 159 -11.56 12.81 -4.44
N LEU A 160 -11.23 12.10 -5.52
CA LEU A 160 -9.90 11.50 -5.71
C LEU A 160 -8.83 12.57 -5.97
N GLY A 161 -9.18 13.64 -6.69
CA GLY A 161 -8.30 14.81 -6.87
C GLY A 161 -7.96 15.50 -5.54
N THR A 162 -8.95 15.70 -4.67
CA THR A 162 -8.74 16.29 -3.34
C THR A 162 -7.93 15.36 -2.43
N ALA A 163 -8.18 14.04 -2.47
CA ALA A 163 -7.40 13.07 -1.72
C ALA A 163 -5.93 13.05 -2.17
N ALA A 164 -5.68 13.10 -3.49
CA ALA A 164 -4.33 13.20 -4.03
C ALA A 164 -3.63 14.51 -3.61
N ALA A 165 -4.34 15.65 -3.65
CA ALA A 165 -3.82 16.92 -3.18
C ALA A 165 -3.46 16.89 -1.68
N PHE A 166 -4.31 16.27 -0.85
CA PHE A 166 -4.02 16.06 0.56
C PHE A 166 -2.76 15.21 0.78
N LEU A 167 -2.58 14.13 0.00
CA LEU A 167 -1.37 13.31 0.05
C LEU A 167 -0.11 14.08 -0.36
N ILE A 168 -0.21 15.02 -1.31
CA ILE A 168 0.92 15.91 -1.66
C ILE A 168 1.31 16.77 -0.46
N ILE A 169 0.34 17.34 0.25
CA ILE A 169 0.59 18.14 1.46
C ILE A 169 1.30 17.28 2.52
N LEU A 170 0.83 16.04 2.74
CA LEU A 170 1.50 15.11 3.66
C LEU A 170 2.92 14.75 3.19
N ALA A 171 3.14 14.52 1.90
CA ALA A 171 4.46 14.24 1.36
C ALA A 171 5.43 15.42 1.56
N LEU A 172 4.97 16.65 1.36
CA LEU A 172 5.75 17.87 1.63
C LEU A 172 6.04 18.01 3.12
N PHE A 173 5.06 17.75 3.99
CA PHE A 173 5.24 17.78 5.44
C PHE A 173 6.31 16.77 5.89
N VAL A 174 6.22 15.52 5.43
CA VAL A 174 7.23 14.49 5.73
C VAL A 174 8.60 14.88 5.20
N GLY A 175 8.68 15.43 3.99
CA GLY A 175 9.94 15.92 3.42
C GLY A 175 10.55 17.06 4.24
N TYR A 176 9.72 17.97 4.73
CA TYR A 176 10.13 19.06 5.61
C TYR A 176 10.66 18.54 6.96
N GLU A 177 9.91 17.69 7.65
CA GLU A 177 10.30 17.08 8.93
C GLU A 177 11.58 16.25 8.79
N GLY A 178 11.70 15.49 7.70
CA GLY A 178 12.90 14.73 7.37
C GLY A 178 14.13 15.64 7.24
N MET A 179 14.01 16.75 6.52
CA MET A 179 15.11 17.72 6.34
C MET A 179 15.41 18.50 7.63
N ALA A 180 14.39 18.88 8.39
CA ALA A 180 14.53 19.59 9.66
C ALA A 180 15.28 18.73 10.69
N THR A 181 14.94 17.44 10.79
CA THR A 181 15.60 16.49 11.70
C THR A 181 17.09 16.32 11.37
N LEU A 182 17.46 16.31 10.10
CA LEU A 182 18.84 16.22 9.65
C LEU A 182 19.65 17.50 9.95
N ARG A 183 19.01 18.68 9.90
CA ARG A 183 19.64 19.97 10.22
C ARG A 183 19.73 20.24 11.73
N GLY A 184 18.76 19.77 12.51
CA GLY A 184 18.63 20.06 13.94
C GLY A 184 19.56 19.25 14.86
N ARG A 185 20.09 18.10 14.42
CA ARG A 185 20.98 17.28 15.24
C ARG A 185 22.46 17.50 14.93
N LYS A 186 23.02 18.58 15.50
CA LYS A 186 24.39 18.58 16.05
C LYS A 186 24.35 18.06 17.50
N VAL A 187 23.78 16.89 17.75
CA VAL A 187 23.70 16.36 19.13
C VAL A 187 24.88 15.43 19.39
N LYS A 188 25.79 15.91 20.24
CA LYS A 188 26.79 15.14 20.98
C LYS A 188 26.19 13.80 21.41
N LEU A 189 26.76 12.72 20.91
CA LEU A 189 26.52 11.39 21.45
C LEU A 189 27.06 11.38 22.89
N MET A 190 26.16 11.41 23.87
CA MET A 190 26.50 10.92 25.19
C MET A 190 26.83 9.45 25.00
N THR A 191 28.11 9.14 25.20
CA THR A 191 28.66 7.81 25.36
C THR A 191 27.73 7.01 26.27
N VAL A 192 26.88 6.16 25.69
CA VAL A 192 26.33 5.03 26.45
C VAL A 192 27.52 4.13 26.66
N SER A 193 28.23 4.42 27.75
CA SER A 193 29.30 3.60 28.28
C SER A 193 28.74 2.20 28.43
N ALA A 194 29.37 1.27 27.71
CA ALA A 194 29.21 -0.15 27.93
C ALA A 194 29.25 -0.43 29.44
N ARG A 195 28.14 -0.93 29.99
CA ARG A 195 28.15 -1.71 31.23
C ARG A 195 26.88 -2.55 31.35
N ILE A 196 27.16 -3.86 31.29
CA ILE A 196 26.43 -5.03 31.79
C ILE A 196 25.27 -5.50 30.91
#